data_AF-A0A0N9HYG3-F1
#
_entry.id   AF-A0A0N9HYG3-F1
#
_cell.length_a   1.000
_cell.length_b   1.000
_cell.length_c   1.000
_cell.angle_alpha   90.00
_cell.angle_beta   90.00
_cell.angle_gamma   90.00
#
_symmetry.space_group_name_H-M   'P 1'
#
loop_
_entity.id
_entity.type
_entity.pdbx_description
1 polymer ?
#
loop_
_entity_poly.entity_id
_entity_poly.type
_entity_poly.pdbx_seq_one_letter_code
_entity_poly.pdbx_strand_id
1 'polypeptide(L)'
;MSQQASLDMSAVYGLDWPRQVRNLARYFAKHIGSRIAHDRFPVPPSLGRFLDGAHYAHDVQMVLFKSDPHYQMYLQARRDGLDGRGLWMEPALGMVSTSTQRLTRYSSSLIINFVGVFYRWNLLLDPLDPFYNYQGALLHWRHDLPVT
;
A
#
# COMPACT_ATOMS: atom_id res chain seq x y z
N MET A 1 25.75 0.02 -3.25
CA MET A 1 24.42 0.19 -3.87
C MET A 1 23.74 -1.16 -3.83
N SER A 2 22.71 -1.34 -3.01
CA SER A 2 21.91 -2.58 -3.00
C SER A 2 21.13 -2.67 -4.31
N GLN A 3 21.12 -3.83 -4.95
CA GLN A 3 20.35 -4.07 -6.16
C GLN A 3 18.86 -3.98 -5.78
N GLN A 4 18.12 -3.07 -6.40
CA GLN A 4 16.69 -2.90 -6.13
C GLN A 4 15.94 -4.11 -6.69
N ALA A 5 15.31 -4.89 -5.80
CA ALA A 5 14.59 -6.09 -6.18
C ALA A 5 13.23 -5.72 -6.82
N SER A 6 12.78 -6.55 -7.76
CA SER A 6 11.44 -6.48 -8.31
C SER A 6 10.70 -7.81 -8.09
N LEU A 7 9.38 -7.74 -8.00
CA LEU A 7 8.49 -8.89 -7.95
C LEU A 7 7.80 -9.03 -9.32
N ASP A 8 8.03 -10.16 -9.98
CA ASP A 8 7.31 -10.50 -11.21
C ASP A 8 5.87 -10.91 -10.88
N MET A 9 4.92 -10.01 -11.15
CA MET A 9 3.50 -10.22 -10.91
C MET A 9 2.92 -11.32 -11.80
N SER A 10 3.54 -11.62 -12.94
CA SER A 10 3.13 -12.76 -13.77
C SER A 10 3.50 -14.10 -13.14
N ALA A 11 4.57 -14.16 -12.34
CA ALA A 11 4.90 -15.35 -11.55
C ALA A 11 3.90 -15.60 -10.41
N VAL A 12 3.22 -14.54 -9.92
CA VAL A 12 2.21 -14.61 -8.85
C VAL A 12 0.82 -14.92 -9.40
N TYR A 13 0.41 -14.22 -10.46
CA TYR A 13 -0.97 -14.24 -10.98
C TYR A 13 -1.11 -14.90 -12.36
N GLY A 14 -0.02 -15.39 -12.95
CA GLY A 14 -0.01 -15.97 -14.29
C GLY A 14 -0.34 -14.94 -15.38
N LEU A 15 -0.95 -15.41 -16.47
CA LEU A 15 -1.33 -14.57 -17.61
C LEU A 15 -2.36 -13.48 -17.26
N ASP A 16 -3.10 -13.64 -16.16
CA ASP A 16 -4.11 -12.69 -15.71
C ASP A 16 -3.55 -11.59 -14.78
N TRP A 17 -2.23 -11.53 -14.63
CA TRP A 17 -1.57 -10.56 -13.75
C TRP A 17 -2.01 -9.11 -13.94
N PRO A 18 -2.22 -8.57 -15.16
CA PRO A 18 -2.56 -7.15 -15.30
C PRO A 18 -3.91 -6.83 -14.68
N ARG A 19 -4.84 -7.79 -14.65
CA ARG A 19 -6.16 -7.62 -14.03
C ARG A 19 -6.06 -7.84 -12.53
N GLN A 20 -5.39 -8.89 -12.09
CA GLN A 20 -5.33 -9.25 -10.67
C GLN A 20 -4.54 -8.24 -9.84
N VAL A 21 -3.43 -7.71 -10.36
CA VAL A 21 -2.66 -6.68 -9.67
C VAL A 21 -3.48 -5.39 -9.47
N ARG A 22 -4.31 -5.02 -10.45
CA ARG A 22 -5.23 -3.89 -10.33
C ARG A 22 -6.37 -4.17 -9.36
N ASN A 23 -6.87 -5.40 -9.29
CA ASN A 23 -7.86 -5.80 -8.28
C ASN A 23 -7.28 -5.70 -6.86
N LEU A 24 -6.02 -6.09 -6.67
CA LEU A 24 -5.32 -5.90 -5.40
C LEU A 24 -5.19 -4.41 -5.04
N ALA A 25 -4.80 -3.57 -6.00
CA ALA A 25 -4.76 -2.12 -5.78
C ALA A 25 -6.14 -1.54 -5.43
N ARG A 26 -7.21 -2.00 -6.09
CA ARG A 26 -8.59 -1.60 -5.78
C ARG A 26 -9.04 -2.06 -4.40
N TYR A 27 -8.60 -3.23 -3.93
CA TYR A 27 -8.82 -3.66 -2.56
C TYR A 27 -8.24 -2.64 -1.55
N PHE A 28 -7.00 -2.18 -1.76
CA PHE A 28 -6.40 -1.14 -0.92
C PHE A 28 -7.11 0.20 -1.06
N ALA A 29 -7.50 0.60 -2.28
CA ALA A 29 -8.28 1.82 -2.50
C ALA A 29 -9.61 1.79 -1.72
N LYS A 30 -10.30 0.64 -1.70
CA LYS A 30 -11.51 0.42 -0.92
C LYS A 30 -11.21 0.57 0.57
N HIS A 31 -10.15 -0.06 1.06
CA HIS A 31 -9.75 0.02 2.46
C HIS A 31 -9.48 1.47 2.91
N ILE A 32 -8.72 2.23 2.11
CA ILE A 32 -8.44 3.65 2.33
C ILE A 32 -9.74 4.46 2.40
N GLY A 33 -10.59 4.34 1.36
CA GLY A 33 -11.84 5.08 1.27
C GLY A 33 -12.80 4.75 2.42
N SER A 34 -12.92 3.48 2.80
CA SER A 34 -13.73 3.04 3.93
C SER A 34 -13.23 3.61 5.26
N ARG A 35 -11.91 3.69 5.48
CA ARG A 35 -11.37 4.29 6.70
C ARG A 35 -11.63 5.79 6.76
N ILE A 36 -11.38 6.51 5.66
CA ILE A 36 -11.66 7.95 5.56
C ILE A 36 -13.14 8.25 5.83
N ALA A 37 -14.04 7.47 5.24
CA ALA A 37 -15.49 7.60 5.45
C ALA A 37 -15.90 7.27 6.89
N HIS A 38 -15.29 6.26 7.51
CA HIS A 38 -15.53 5.91 8.91
C HIS A 38 -15.18 7.07 9.86
N ASP A 39 -14.08 7.76 9.56
CA ASP A 39 -13.64 8.96 10.30
C ASP A 39 -14.43 10.23 9.90
N ARG A 40 -15.52 10.08 9.13
CA ARG A 40 -16.45 11.13 8.66
C ARG A 40 -15.83 12.20 7.76
N PHE A 41 -14.73 11.88 7.09
CA PHE A 41 -14.17 12.74 6.05
C PHE A 41 -14.73 12.39 4.67
N PRO A 42 -14.84 13.37 3.76
CA PRO A 42 -15.17 13.10 2.36
C PRO A 42 -14.11 12.22 1.70
N VAL A 43 -14.55 11.15 1.03
CA VAL A 43 -13.64 10.27 0.28
C VAL A 43 -13.13 10.99 -0.98
N PRO A 44 -11.81 10.94 -1.26
CA PRO A 44 -11.24 11.49 -2.48
C PRO A 44 -11.94 10.97 -3.76
N PRO A 45 -12.39 11.85 -4.69
CA PRO A 45 -13.10 11.42 -5.90
C PRO A 45 -12.30 10.49 -6.82
N SER A 46 -10.98 10.61 -6.80
CA SER A 46 -10.04 9.73 -7.54
C SER A 46 -10.15 8.27 -7.11
N LEU A 47 -10.25 8.01 -5.80
CA LEU A 47 -10.46 6.67 -5.25
C LEU A 47 -11.79 6.08 -5.73
N GLY A 48 -12.86 6.88 -5.73
CA GLY A 48 -14.16 6.47 -6.29
C GLY A 48 -14.06 6.04 -7.75
N ARG A 49 -13.51 6.91 -8.61
CA ARG A 49 -13.31 6.58 -10.04
C ARG A 49 -12.43 5.34 -10.25
N PHE A 50 -11.40 5.15 -9.44
CA PHE A 50 -10.54 3.97 -9.52
C PHE A 50 -11.25 2.68 -9.14
N LEU A 51 -12.12 2.72 -8.13
CA LEU A 51 -13.00 1.62 -7.75
C LEU A 51 -14.05 1.31 -8.83
N ASP A 52 -14.53 2.34 -9.55
CA ASP A 52 -15.52 2.22 -10.64
C ASP A 52 -14.91 1.74 -11.97
N GLY A 53 -13.59 1.49 -12.01
CA GLY A 53 -12.94 0.86 -13.16
C GLY A 53 -11.85 1.69 -13.83
N ALA A 54 -11.59 2.93 -13.39
CA ALA A 54 -10.46 3.68 -13.91
C ALA A 54 -9.14 2.91 -13.71
N HIS A 55 -8.19 3.15 -14.61
CA HIS A 55 -6.91 2.42 -14.62
C HIS A 55 -5.92 2.92 -13.57
N TYR A 56 -6.08 4.16 -13.08
CA TYR A 56 -5.12 4.82 -12.21
C TYR A 56 -5.79 5.80 -11.25
N ALA A 57 -5.29 5.86 -10.01
CA ALA A 57 -5.64 6.87 -9.00
C ALA A 57 -4.44 7.81 -8.80
N HIS A 58 -4.46 8.96 -9.45
CA HIS A 58 -3.28 9.84 -9.59
C HIS A 58 -2.76 10.47 -8.31
N ASP A 59 -3.58 10.56 -7.29
CA ASP A 59 -3.27 11.14 -5.99
C ASP A 59 -3.06 10.07 -4.91
N VAL A 60 -2.95 8.80 -5.31
CA VAL A 60 -2.72 7.66 -4.42
C VAL A 60 -1.45 6.92 -4.82
N GLN A 61 -0.48 6.96 -3.92
CA GLN A 61 0.69 6.10 -3.97
C GLN A 61 0.36 4.73 -3.38
N MET A 62 0.77 3.66 -4.07
CA MET A 62 0.74 2.30 -3.54
C MET A 62 2.01 1.56 -3.96
N VAL A 63 2.85 1.18 -3.01
CA VAL A 63 4.14 0.51 -3.29
C VAL A 63 4.29 -0.75 -2.46
N LEU A 64 4.94 -1.76 -3.03
CA LEU A 64 5.31 -2.98 -2.31
C LEU A 64 6.57 -2.73 -1.48
N PHE A 65 6.65 -3.30 -0.30
CA PHE A 65 7.86 -3.25 0.51
C PHE A 65 8.15 -4.56 1.27
N LYS A 66 9.40 -4.70 1.69
CA LYS A 66 9.87 -5.69 2.66
C LYS A 66 10.14 -5.01 4.00
N SER A 67 9.81 -5.69 5.10
CA SER A 67 10.02 -5.19 6.46
C SER A 67 10.99 -6.08 7.22
N ASP A 68 12.17 -5.56 7.53
CA ASP A 68 13.17 -6.27 8.32
C ASP A 68 12.65 -6.67 9.72
N PRO A 69 11.99 -5.78 10.49
CA PRO A 69 11.48 -6.17 11.80
C PRO A 69 10.53 -7.37 11.75
N HIS A 70 9.60 -7.37 10.79
CA HIS A 70 8.65 -8.47 10.62
C HIS A 70 9.34 -9.75 10.12
N TYR A 71 10.36 -9.63 9.28
CA TYR A 71 11.16 -10.78 8.85
C TYR A 71 11.91 -11.42 10.03
N GLN A 72 12.51 -10.60 10.90
CA GLN A 72 13.17 -11.10 12.11
C GLN A 72 12.18 -11.75 13.09
N MET A 73 10.98 -11.18 13.24
CA MET A 73 9.91 -11.79 14.03
C MET A 73 9.48 -13.14 13.47
N TYR A 74 9.32 -13.26 12.14
CA TYR A 74 9.02 -14.52 11.47
C TYR A 74 10.10 -15.58 11.74
N LEU A 75 11.38 -15.20 11.63
CA LEU A 75 12.50 -16.11 11.92
C LEU A 75 12.52 -16.56 13.38
N GLN A 76 12.25 -15.64 14.31
CA GLN A 76 12.20 -15.95 15.73
C GLN A 76 11.05 -16.91 16.06
N ALA A 77 9.83 -16.61 15.62
CA ALA A 77 8.68 -17.49 15.81
C ALA A 77 8.92 -18.89 15.25
N ARG A 78 9.56 -19.01 14.08
CA ARG A 78 9.93 -20.31 13.51
C ARG A 78 10.92 -21.08 14.38
N ARG A 79 11.89 -20.40 15.02
CA ARG A 79 12.83 -21.03 15.97
C ARG A 79 12.11 -21.52 17.22
N ASP A 80 11.08 -20.81 17.64
CA ASP A 80 10.27 -21.14 18.81
C ASP A 80 9.18 -22.20 18.49
N GLY A 81 9.15 -22.73 17.28
CA GLY A 81 8.16 -23.75 16.86
C GLY A 81 6.76 -23.18 16.61
N LEU A 82 6.62 -21.86 16.46
CA LEU A 82 5.37 -21.16 16.21
C LEU A 82 5.21 -20.79 14.74
N ASP A 83 3.97 -20.65 14.29
CA ASP A 83 3.68 -20.03 12.99
C ASP A 83 3.78 -18.50 13.11
N GLY A 84 4.92 -17.95 12.67
CA GLY A 84 5.17 -16.51 12.66
C GLY A 84 4.52 -15.75 11.50
N ARG A 85 3.75 -16.41 10.62
CA ARG A 85 3.06 -15.74 9.52
C ARG A 85 1.84 -15.00 10.07
N GLY A 86 1.92 -13.68 10.07
CA GLY A 86 0.86 -12.81 10.56
C GLY A 86 0.35 -11.85 9.50
N LEU A 87 -0.78 -11.22 9.80
CA LEU A 87 -1.25 -9.99 9.15
C LEU A 87 -1.06 -8.83 10.12
N TRP A 88 -0.39 -7.78 9.65
CA TRP A 88 -0.09 -6.59 10.43
C TRP A 88 -0.64 -5.37 9.71
N MET A 89 -1.20 -4.44 10.46
CA MET A 89 -1.62 -3.14 9.96
C MET A 89 -0.87 -2.07 10.72
N GLU A 90 -0.15 -1.22 10.01
CA GLU A 90 0.47 -0.05 10.61
C GLU A 90 -0.59 0.99 10.96
N PRO A 91 -0.34 1.87 11.95
CA PRO A 91 -1.25 2.95 12.27
C PRO A 91 -1.63 3.76 11.03
N ALA A 92 -2.91 4.11 10.94
CA ALA A 92 -3.37 5.06 9.94
C ALA A 92 -3.10 6.49 10.42
N LEU A 93 -2.43 7.28 9.59
CA LEU A 93 -2.17 8.70 9.84
C LEU A 93 -2.96 9.55 8.84
N GLY A 94 -3.64 10.57 9.34
CA GLY A 94 -4.32 11.59 8.53
C GLY A 94 -3.88 12.99 8.94
N MET A 95 -3.85 13.91 7.99
CA MET A 95 -3.63 15.34 8.26
C MET A 95 -4.84 16.14 7.81
N VAL A 96 -5.26 17.11 8.63
CA VAL A 96 -6.40 17.99 8.35
C VAL A 96 -5.89 19.42 8.26
N SER A 97 -6.30 20.14 7.20
CA SER A 97 -6.02 21.56 7.05
C SER A 97 -6.80 22.37 8.08
N THR A 98 -6.12 23.22 8.84
CA THR A 98 -6.75 24.10 9.83
C THR A 98 -7.63 25.17 9.19
N SER A 99 -7.29 25.63 7.97
CA SER A 99 -8.05 26.66 7.25
C SER A 99 -9.28 26.13 6.54
N THR A 100 -9.21 24.94 5.94
CA THR A 100 -10.31 24.36 5.16
C THR A 100 -11.09 23.29 5.91
N GLN A 101 -10.58 22.81 7.04
CA GLN A 101 -11.11 21.67 7.81
C GLN A 101 -11.29 20.40 6.95
N ARG A 102 -10.46 20.26 5.90
CA ARG A 102 -10.46 19.10 5.00
C ARG A 102 -9.26 18.23 5.26
N LEU A 103 -9.46 16.92 5.14
CA LEU A 103 -8.36 15.96 5.09
C LEU A 103 -7.46 16.30 3.90
N THR A 104 -6.16 16.45 4.13
CA THR A 104 -5.17 16.77 3.11
C THR A 104 -4.25 15.60 2.78
N ARG A 105 -4.08 14.67 3.72
CA ARG A 105 -3.24 13.48 3.61
C ARG A 105 -3.84 12.32 4.38
N TYR A 106 -3.56 11.11 3.89
CA TYR A 106 -3.84 9.86 4.57
C TYR A 106 -2.77 8.83 4.21
N SER A 107 -2.27 8.05 5.16
CA SER A 107 -1.32 6.95 4.90
C SER A 107 -1.45 5.82 5.91
N SER A 108 -1.13 4.60 5.47
CA SER A 108 -0.98 3.42 6.32
C SER A 108 -0.29 2.32 5.53
N SER A 109 -0.12 1.16 6.15
CA SER A 109 0.41 -0.04 5.51
C SER A 109 -0.32 -1.28 5.98
N LEU A 110 -0.40 -2.27 5.09
CA LEU A 110 -0.81 -3.63 5.44
C LEU A 110 0.30 -4.59 5.06
N ILE A 111 0.67 -5.48 5.98
CA ILE A 111 1.80 -6.40 5.86
C ILE A 111 1.29 -7.81 6.06
N ILE A 112 1.65 -8.71 5.13
CA ILE A 112 1.46 -10.15 5.27
C ILE A 112 2.83 -10.77 5.43
N ASN A 113 3.03 -11.47 6.55
CA ASN A 113 4.32 -11.95 7.00
C ASN A 113 5.32 -10.79 7.13
N PHE A 114 6.16 -10.55 6.13
CA PHE A 114 7.13 -9.44 6.08
C PHE A 114 7.10 -8.65 4.75
N VAL A 115 6.13 -8.93 3.88
CA VAL A 115 5.90 -8.18 2.65
C VAL A 115 4.62 -7.38 2.82
N GLY A 116 4.68 -6.08 2.51
CA GLY A 116 3.56 -5.19 2.70
C GLY A 116 3.28 -4.28 1.52
N VAL A 117 2.14 -3.62 1.60
CA VAL A 117 1.77 -2.50 0.73
C VAL A 117 1.69 -1.26 1.59
N PHE A 118 2.54 -0.29 1.28
CA PHE A 118 2.41 1.06 1.82
C PHE A 118 1.53 1.83 0.86
N TYR A 119 0.54 2.52 1.40
CA TYR A 119 -0.33 3.36 0.62
C TYR A 119 -0.50 4.74 1.25
N ARG A 120 -0.54 5.74 0.39
CA ARG A 120 -0.65 7.13 0.78
C ARG A 120 -1.51 7.87 -0.22
N TRP A 121 -2.49 8.61 0.29
CA TRP A 121 -3.22 9.61 -0.44
C TRP A 121 -2.77 11.02 -0.01
N ASN A 122 -2.62 11.95 -0.95
CA ASN A 122 -2.24 13.34 -0.66
C ASN A 122 -2.72 14.26 -1.79
N LEU A 123 -3.30 15.40 -1.44
CA LEU A 123 -3.72 16.42 -2.41
C LEU A 123 -2.57 17.06 -3.21
N LEU A 124 -1.33 17.01 -2.71
CA LEU A 124 -0.17 17.71 -3.28
C LEU A 124 0.98 16.76 -3.69
N LEU A 125 0.71 15.47 -3.92
CA LEU A 125 1.76 14.53 -4.31
C LEU A 125 2.14 14.67 -5.79
N ASP A 126 3.44 14.61 -6.06
CA ASP A 126 3.94 14.20 -7.37
C ASP A 126 3.60 12.72 -7.60
N PRO A 127 3.23 12.33 -8.83
CA PRO A 127 2.88 10.95 -9.14
C PRO A 127 4.06 10.03 -8.84
N LEU A 128 3.86 9.11 -7.90
CA LEU A 128 4.80 8.04 -7.60
C LEU A 128 4.34 6.75 -8.26
N ASP A 129 5.31 5.89 -8.47
CA ASP A 129 5.21 4.73 -9.33
C ASP A 129 4.45 3.58 -8.65
N PRO A 130 3.17 3.33 -8.97
CA PRO A 130 2.41 2.35 -8.23
C PRO A 130 2.78 0.93 -8.68
N PHE A 131 2.78 -0.01 -7.74
CA PHE A 131 3.16 -1.41 -8.03
C PHE A 131 2.30 -2.06 -9.14
N TYR A 132 1.06 -1.60 -9.31
CA TYR A 132 0.07 -2.19 -10.21
C TYR A 132 0.19 -1.78 -11.68
N ASN A 133 1.17 -0.94 -12.02
CA ASN A 133 1.44 -0.54 -13.39
C ASN A 133 2.48 -1.44 -14.10
N TYR A 134 3.19 -2.28 -13.35
CA TYR A 134 4.33 -3.03 -13.89
C TYR A 134 4.18 -4.53 -13.69
N GLN A 135 4.68 -5.29 -14.66
CA GLN A 135 4.90 -6.71 -14.48
C GLN A 135 5.99 -6.95 -13.42
N GLY A 136 7.11 -6.20 -13.48
CA GLY A 136 8.17 -6.23 -12.47
C GLY A 136 7.97 -5.13 -11.42
N ALA A 137 7.06 -5.34 -10.48
CA ALA A 137 6.76 -4.35 -9.44
C ALA A 137 7.98 -4.14 -8.52
N LEU A 138 8.42 -2.90 -8.35
CA LEU A 138 9.55 -2.58 -7.46
C LEU A 138 9.24 -2.94 -6.01
N LEU A 139 10.22 -3.53 -5.33
CA LEU A 139 10.12 -3.94 -3.94
C LEU A 139 11.05 -3.09 -3.09
N HIS A 140 10.46 -2.17 -2.34
CA HIS A 140 11.19 -1.23 -1.48
C HIS A 140 11.55 -1.85 -0.13
N TRP A 141 12.45 -1.23 0.61
CA TRP A 141 12.57 -1.48 2.05
C TRP A 141 11.66 -0.56 2.84
N ARG A 142 11.03 -1.07 3.90
CA ARG A 142 10.11 -0.28 4.72
C ARG A 142 10.77 0.98 5.29
N HIS A 143 12.06 0.91 5.63
CA HIS A 143 12.83 2.02 6.19
C HIS A 143 13.20 3.10 5.16
N ASP A 144 13.12 2.80 3.86
CA ASP A 144 13.33 3.77 2.77
C ASP A 144 12.05 4.54 2.43
N LEU A 145 10.89 4.07 2.91
CA LEU A 145 9.61 4.71 2.67
C LEU A 145 9.34 5.80 3.73
N PRO A 146 8.59 6.86 3.38
CA PRO A 146 8.25 7.93 4.31
C PRO A 146 7.70 7.40 5.63
N VAL A 147 8.16 7.99 6.72
CA VAL A 147 7.58 7.80 8.05
C VAL A 147 6.37 8.73 8.11
N THR A 148 5.26 8.29 7.51
CA THR A 148 3.95 8.98 7.44
C THR A 148 3.95 10.40 6.87
#